data_AF-A0A7S7P6E0-F1
#
_entry.id   AF-A0A7S7P6E0-F1
#
_cell.length_a   1.000
_cell.length_b   1.000
_cell.length_c   1.000
_cell.angle_alpha   90.00
_cell.angle_beta   90.00
_cell.angle_gamma   90.00
#
_symmetry.space_group_name_H-M   'P 1'
#
loop_
_entity.id
_entity.type
_entity.pdbx_description
1 polymer ?
#
loop_
_entity_poly.entity_id
_entity_poly.type
_entity_poly.pdbx_seq_one_letter_code
_entity_poly.pdbx_strand_id
1 'polypeptide(L)'
;MRLPGTRYQEHGWEQVRKLLGQCSLRALARLGPARLLAADDALLADYVDAVARALHDCGGRGAMPGNSYGDSVFELGLSLVYELQARPADWHALRHAVAGEHARLPDFWAAPGGDALLRKKFNDLYAVLRDKVDSDNYQAACGRPCSPNRMYAYRMLDTAYGEVARLFGAWREHREQVGAILGRTLEAEPIEARQLRSVADCRPEWILRWSASLERFGGSPGPLHTRSKRFAGLKEHPEKIGAMLREIGEYQTLSANGDRDWLQDADDAGAWMLDYWRVLGESEQAGTPGPDRILEARQDALDLEDGPAVADAHAQEAPAPPPLLDEAVAARVSLSPRYLQVAAAAQERGSWALRIMEADSVPVRLAVYLKLLGPHDDSYPIEWLDPATGELPTMQQLALLDGISLPTLRKRRDAAIARLGAAAGMKEETR
;
A
#
# COMPACT_ATOMS: atom_id res chain seq x y z
N MET A 1 0.98 22.23 -14.89
CA MET A 1 1.65 21.13 -15.63
C MET A 1 2.53 20.41 -14.63
N ARG A 2 2.16 19.18 -14.22
CA ARG A 2 2.86 18.41 -13.17
C ARG A 2 3.92 17.52 -13.85
N LEU A 3 5.14 17.48 -13.32
CA LEU A 3 6.25 16.81 -14.01
C LEU A 3 6.11 15.28 -13.94
N PRO A 4 6.25 14.56 -15.08
CA PRO A 4 6.05 13.12 -15.14
C PRO A 4 7.32 12.37 -14.74
N GLY A 5 7.18 11.31 -13.92
CA GLY A 5 8.21 10.26 -13.76
C GLY A 5 8.45 9.68 -12.36
N THR A 6 7.71 10.08 -11.32
CA THR A 6 7.45 9.21 -10.15
C THR A 6 5.98 8.80 -10.01
N ARG A 7 5.19 8.96 -11.08
CA ARG A 7 3.72 8.73 -11.07
C ARG A 7 3.34 7.36 -10.48
N TYR A 8 4.21 6.36 -10.63
CA TYR A 8 4.00 5.00 -10.12
C TYR A 8 4.95 4.57 -8.99
N GLN A 9 5.77 5.47 -8.44
CA GLN A 9 6.77 5.14 -7.43
C GLN A 9 6.22 5.10 -6.00
N GLU A 10 4.93 5.41 -5.84
CA GLU A 10 4.33 5.70 -4.55
C GLU A 10 3.58 4.53 -3.90
N HIS A 11 3.18 4.74 -2.64
CA HIS A 11 2.50 3.81 -1.73
C HIS A 11 1.38 2.97 -2.38
N GLY A 12 0.64 3.54 -3.34
CA GLY A 12 -0.48 2.86 -4.00
C GLY A 12 -0.09 1.84 -5.06
N TRP A 13 1.19 1.73 -5.46
CA TRP A 13 1.63 0.77 -6.48
C TRP A 13 1.23 -0.67 -6.17
N GLU A 14 1.31 -1.08 -4.90
CA GLU A 14 0.94 -2.44 -4.54
C GLU A 14 -0.54 -2.72 -4.85
N GLN A 15 -1.42 -1.73 -4.67
CA GLN A 15 -2.82 -1.84 -5.05
C GLN A 15 -3.01 -1.87 -6.56
N VAL A 16 -2.26 -1.04 -7.31
CA VAL A 16 -2.25 -1.05 -8.78
C VAL A 16 -1.81 -2.41 -9.31
N ARG A 17 -0.72 -2.97 -8.76
CA ARG A 17 -0.19 -4.30 -9.12
C ARG A 17 -1.22 -5.39 -8.85
N LYS A 18 -1.84 -5.41 -7.66
CA LYS A 18 -2.87 -6.39 -7.32
C LYS A 18 -4.08 -6.29 -8.25
N LEU A 19 -4.56 -5.06 -8.50
CA LEU A 19 -5.69 -4.81 -9.39
C LEU A 19 -5.38 -5.26 -10.82
N LEU A 20 -4.25 -4.85 -11.39
CA LEU A 20 -3.83 -5.26 -12.74
C LEU A 20 -3.67 -6.77 -12.86
N GLY A 21 -3.08 -7.43 -11.85
CA GLY A 21 -2.99 -8.89 -11.80
C GLY A 21 -4.37 -9.55 -11.85
N GLN A 22 -5.33 -9.06 -11.06
CA GLN A 22 -6.70 -9.58 -11.03
C GLN A 22 -7.43 -9.34 -12.36
N CYS A 23 -7.37 -8.12 -12.90
CA CYS A 23 -8.00 -7.77 -14.17
C CYS A 23 -7.39 -8.57 -15.33
N SER A 24 -6.08 -8.84 -15.30
CA SER A 24 -5.40 -9.67 -16.31
C SER A 24 -5.88 -11.12 -16.29
N LEU A 25 -6.03 -11.71 -15.11
CA LEU A 25 -6.60 -13.06 -14.99
C LEU A 25 -8.04 -13.10 -15.50
N ARG A 26 -8.88 -12.13 -15.12
CA ARG A 26 -10.26 -12.02 -15.60
C ARG A 26 -10.33 -11.87 -17.12
N ALA A 27 -9.43 -11.08 -17.71
CA ALA A 27 -9.33 -10.93 -19.16
C ALA A 27 -8.95 -12.26 -19.85
N LEU A 28 -7.95 -12.97 -19.33
CA LEU A 28 -7.52 -14.24 -19.91
C LEU A 28 -8.49 -15.38 -19.70
N ALA A 29 -9.26 -15.40 -18.62
CA ALA A 29 -10.35 -16.35 -18.45
C ALA A 29 -11.39 -16.23 -19.59
N ARG A 30 -11.57 -15.02 -20.16
CA ARG A 30 -12.46 -14.77 -21.30
C ARG A 30 -11.80 -15.03 -22.65
N LEU A 31 -10.53 -14.60 -22.81
CA LEU A 31 -9.80 -14.71 -24.07
C LEU A 31 -9.21 -16.11 -24.32
N GLY A 32 -8.97 -16.88 -23.26
CA GLY A 32 -8.30 -18.16 -23.29
C GLY A 32 -6.77 -18.00 -23.15
N PRO A 33 -6.14 -18.48 -22.07
CA PRO A 33 -4.70 -18.29 -21.83
C PRO A 33 -3.81 -18.97 -22.89
N ALA A 34 -4.30 -20.03 -23.54
CA ALA A 34 -3.59 -20.70 -24.64
C ALA A 34 -3.32 -19.77 -25.84
N ARG A 35 -4.12 -18.71 -26.04
CA ARG A 35 -3.86 -17.72 -27.10
C ARG A 35 -2.53 -17.00 -26.91
N LEU A 36 -2.00 -16.90 -25.70
CA LEU A 36 -0.67 -16.30 -25.44
C LEU A 36 0.47 -17.06 -26.13
N LEU A 37 0.29 -18.36 -26.39
CA LEU A 37 1.26 -19.18 -27.11
C LEU A 37 1.14 -19.02 -28.64
N ALA A 38 -0.05 -18.72 -29.15
CA ALA A 38 -0.29 -18.56 -30.57
C ALA A 38 0.31 -17.25 -31.09
N ALA A 39 0.90 -17.24 -32.29
CA ALA A 39 1.39 -16.05 -32.98
C ALA A 39 0.23 -15.16 -33.47
N ASP A 40 -0.54 -14.64 -32.52
CA ASP A 40 -1.69 -13.77 -32.74
C ASP A 40 -1.34 -12.35 -32.28
N ASP A 41 -1.09 -11.48 -33.25
CA ASP A 41 -0.73 -10.08 -33.01
C ASP A 41 -1.95 -9.22 -32.62
N ALA A 42 -3.18 -9.70 -32.90
CA ALA A 42 -4.41 -9.02 -32.48
C ALA A 42 -4.72 -9.22 -30.98
N LEU A 43 -4.14 -10.25 -30.37
CA LEU A 43 -4.39 -10.59 -28.96
C LEU A 43 -4.03 -9.45 -27.99
N LEU A 44 -3.02 -8.62 -28.30
CA LEU A 44 -2.66 -7.48 -27.45
C LEU A 44 -3.81 -6.46 -27.40
N ALA A 45 -4.42 -6.13 -28.54
CA ALA A 45 -5.55 -5.22 -28.59
C ALA A 45 -6.77 -5.79 -27.86
N ASP A 46 -7.09 -7.07 -28.10
CA ASP A 46 -8.16 -7.79 -27.38
C ASP A 46 -7.93 -7.78 -25.86
N TYR A 47 -6.68 -7.98 -25.43
CA TYR A 47 -6.27 -7.98 -24.03
C TYR A 47 -6.43 -6.59 -23.40
N VAL A 48 -5.93 -5.54 -24.05
CA VAL A 48 -6.04 -4.15 -23.59
C VAL A 48 -7.51 -3.78 -23.38
N ASP A 49 -8.37 -4.07 -24.36
CA ASP A 49 -9.82 -3.83 -24.27
C ASP A 49 -10.47 -4.61 -23.12
N ALA A 50 -10.12 -5.88 -22.96
CA ALA A 50 -10.68 -6.73 -21.91
C ALA A 50 -10.25 -6.28 -20.51
N VAL A 51 -8.99 -5.88 -20.34
CA VAL A 51 -8.46 -5.36 -19.06
C VAL A 51 -9.01 -3.98 -18.76
N ALA A 52 -9.09 -3.08 -19.74
CA ALA A 52 -9.68 -1.75 -19.56
C ALA A 52 -11.14 -1.84 -19.09
N ARG A 53 -11.95 -2.74 -19.67
CA ARG A 53 -13.31 -3.02 -19.19
C ARG A 53 -13.30 -3.59 -17.77
N ALA A 54 -12.42 -4.55 -17.48
CA ALA A 54 -12.32 -5.12 -16.14
C ALA A 54 -11.88 -4.10 -15.07
N LEU A 55 -11.07 -3.11 -15.46
CA LEU A 55 -10.69 -1.97 -14.62
C LEU A 55 -11.88 -1.01 -14.43
N HIS A 56 -12.67 -0.71 -15.47
CA HIS A 56 -13.87 0.12 -15.30
C HIS A 56 -14.90 -0.51 -14.36
N ASP A 57 -14.99 -1.84 -14.35
CA ASP A 57 -15.85 -2.59 -13.45
C ASP A 57 -15.30 -2.69 -12.01
N CYS A 58 -14.08 -2.22 -11.73
CA CYS A 58 -13.48 -2.36 -10.41
C CYS A 58 -14.09 -1.35 -9.44
N GLY A 59 -14.61 -1.84 -8.31
CA GLY A 59 -15.28 -1.01 -7.31
C GLY A 59 -14.29 -0.32 -6.36
N GLY A 60 -14.45 -0.51 -5.04
CA GLY A 60 -13.78 0.29 -4.01
C GLY A 60 -12.26 0.40 -4.13
N ARG A 61 -11.57 -0.67 -4.58
CA ARG A 61 -10.11 -0.67 -4.78
C ARG A 61 -9.66 0.31 -5.86
N GLY A 62 -10.42 0.44 -6.94
CA GLY A 62 -10.10 1.35 -8.05
C GLY A 62 -10.11 2.81 -7.62
N ALA A 63 -11.02 3.18 -6.71
CA ALA A 63 -11.17 4.53 -6.18
C ALA A 63 -10.14 4.90 -5.09
N MET A 64 -9.32 3.95 -4.63
CA MET A 64 -8.29 4.26 -3.65
C MET A 64 -7.25 5.23 -4.21
N PRO A 65 -6.64 6.10 -3.37
CA PRO A 65 -5.50 6.92 -3.78
C PRO A 65 -4.36 6.04 -4.29
N GLY A 66 -3.93 6.27 -5.53
CA GLY A 66 -2.84 5.57 -6.18
C GLY A 66 -1.48 6.26 -5.95
N ASN A 67 -1.49 7.59 -5.92
CA ASN A 67 -0.30 8.41 -5.67
C ASN A 67 -0.65 9.77 -5.05
N SER A 68 0.38 10.54 -4.69
CA SER A 68 0.30 11.89 -4.14
C SER A 68 -0.11 12.91 -5.20
N TYR A 69 -0.01 12.57 -6.48
CA TYR A 69 -0.48 13.38 -7.60
C TYR A 69 -2.00 13.44 -7.72
N GLY A 70 -2.72 12.63 -6.93
CA GLY A 70 -4.18 12.55 -6.93
C GLY A 70 -4.75 11.57 -7.95
N ASP A 71 -3.91 10.79 -8.64
CA ASP A 71 -4.39 9.67 -9.45
C ASP A 71 -4.89 8.56 -8.53
N SER A 72 -6.01 7.98 -8.89
CA SER A 72 -6.55 6.76 -8.30
C SER A 72 -5.79 5.51 -8.78
N VAL A 73 -5.93 4.41 -8.04
CA VAL A 73 -5.40 3.10 -8.44
C VAL A 73 -5.92 2.69 -9.82
N PHE A 74 -7.19 2.99 -10.11
CA PHE A 74 -7.80 2.78 -11.42
C PHE A 74 -7.10 3.57 -12.54
N GLU A 75 -6.91 4.88 -12.37
CA GLU A 75 -6.29 5.74 -13.39
C GLU A 75 -4.84 5.32 -13.70
N LEU A 76 -4.09 4.93 -12.66
CA LEU A 76 -2.75 4.40 -12.81
C LEU A 76 -2.73 3.06 -13.54
N GLY A 77 -3.62 2.14 -13.15
CA GLY A 77 -3.78 0.85 -13.83
C GLY A 77 -4.14 1.02 -15.30
N LEU A 78 -5.15 1.84 -15.60
CA LEU A 78 -5.61 2.08 -16.97
C LEU A 78 -4.51 2.71 -17.83
N SER A 79 -3.78 3.69 -17.27
CA SER A 79 -2.65 4.31 -17.97
C SER A 79 -1.60 3.25 -18.36
N LEU A 80 -1.24 2.32 -17.46
CA LEU A 80 -0.26 1.27 -17.77
C LEU A 80 -0.74 0.28 -18.83
N VAL A 81 -2.04 -0.01 -18.87
CA VAL A 81 -2.62 -0.88 -19.90
C VAL A 81 -2.49 -0.25 -21.30
N TYR A 82 -2.67 1.06 -21.42
CA TYR A 82 -2.44 1.76 -22.68
C TYR A 82 -0.96 1.95 -23.01
N GLU A 83 -0.09 2.17 -22.02
CA GLU A 83 1.37 2.16 -22.23
C GLU A 83 1.86 0.81 -22.76
N LEU A 84 1.27 -0.31 -22.33
CA LEU A 84 1.56 -1.63 -22.86
C LEU A 84 1.21 -1.75 -24.35
N GLN A 85 0.08 -1.16 -24.76
CA GLN A 85 -0.34 -1.14 -26.17
C GLN A 85 0.68 -0.41 -27.05
N ALA A 86 1.28 0.67 -26.54
CA ALA A 86 2.33 1.41 -27.23
C ALA A 86 3.69 0.66 -27.26
N ARG A 87 3.82 -0.46 -26.52
CA ARG A 87 5.08 -1.20 -26.34
C ARG A 87 4.91 -2.71 -26.59
N PRO A 88 4.71 -3.12 -27.85
CA PRO A 88 4.55 -4.54 -28.21
C PRO A 88 5.72 -5.43 -27.75
N ALA A 89 6.94 -4.89 -27.65
CA ALA A 89 8.11 -5.64 -27.18
C ALA A 89 7.93 -6.21 -25.76
N ASP A 90 7.32 -5.46 -24.85
CA ASP A 90 7.05 -5.91 -23.48
C ASP A 90 5.99 -7.04 -23.48
N TRP A 91 4.99 -6.94 -24.35
CA TRP A 91 4.01 -7.99 -24.57
C TRP A 91 4.64 -9.28 -25.11
N HIS A 92 5.55 -9.17 -26.09
CA HIS A 92 6.29 -10.33 -26.59
C HIS A 92 7.17 -10.97 -25.50
N ALA A 93 7.79 -10.18 -24.64
CA ALA A 93 8.56 -10.69 -23.51
C ALA A 93 7.68 -11.49 -22.52
N LEU A 94 6.46 -11.01 -22.23
CA LEU A 94 5.47 -11.78 -21.46
C LEU A 94 5.14 -13.11 -22.14
N ARG A 95 4.83 -13.08 -23.44
CA ARG A 95 4.47 -14.29 -24.19
C ARG A 95 5.60 -15.32 -24.18
N HIS A 96 6.85 -14.89 -24.34
CA HIS A 96 8.02 -15.74 -24.18
C HIS A 96 8.15 -16.32 -22.77
N ALA A 97 7.91 -15.50 -21.73
CA ALA A 97 7.95 -15.98 -20.35
C ALA A 97 6.86 -17.03 -20.06
N VAL A 98 5.66 -16.87 -20.62
CA VAL A 98 4.56 -17.83 -20.51
C VAL A 98 4.87 -19.12 -21.28
N ALA A 99 5.40 -19.01 -22.51
CA ALA A 99 5.84 -20.17 -23.29
C ALA A 99 6.96 -20.95 -22.58
N GLY A 100 7.89 -20.25 -21.92
CA GLY A 100 8.94 -20.89 -21.12
C GLY A 100 8.41 -21.67 -19.92
N GLU A 101 7.36 -21.20 -19.25
CA GLU A 101 6.71 -21.99 -18.19
C GLU A 101 5.88 -23.15 -18.76
N HIS A 102 5.17 -22.93 -19.87
CA HIS A 102 4.41 -23.98 -20.56
C HIS A 102 5.31 -25.15 -20.99
N ALA A 103 6.51 -24.86 -21.49
CA ALA A 103 7.49 -25.88 -21.85
C ALA A 103 7.96 -26.75 -20.66
N ARG A 104 7.91 -26.22 -19.43
CA ARG A 104 8.25 -26.96 -18.21
C ARG A 104 7.06 -27.68 -17.60
N LEU A 105 5.89 -27.02 -17.64
CA LEU A 105 4.62 -27.46 -17.08
C LEU A 105 3.54 -27.20 -18.14
N PRO A 106 3.24 -28.20 -18.99
CA PRO A 106 2.22 -28.07 -20.02
C PRO A 106 0.89 -27.66 -19.41
N ASP A 107 0.27 -26.63 -20.00
CA ASP A 107 -1.00 -26.06 -19.59
C ASP A 107 -1.07 -25.74 -18.09
N PHE A 108 0.02 -25.21 -17.52
CA PHE A 108 0.11 -24.92 -16.07
C PHE A 108 -1.04 -24.07 -15.52
N TRP A 109 -1.67 -23.24 -16.35
CA TRP A 109 -2.84 -22.43 -15.99
C TRP A 109 -4.10 -23.27 -15.70
N ALA A 110 -4.18 -24.52 -16.15
CA ALA A 110 -5.28 -25.43 -15.83
C ALA A 110 -5.07 -26.21 -14.52
N ALA A 111 -3.84 -26.21 -13.99
CA ALA A 111 -3.52 -26.89 -12.74
C ALA A 111 -3.94 -26.05 -11.52
N PRO A 112 -4.20 -26.67 -10.35
CA PRO A 112 -4.38 -25.95 -9.10
C PRO A 112 -3.19 -25.01 -8.84
N GLY A 113 -3.46 -23.73 -8.56
CA GLY A 113 -2.42 -22.70 -8.39
C GLY A 113 -1.83 -22.13 -9.70
N GLY A 114 -2.29 -22.59 -10.87
CA GLY A 114 -1.90 -22.07 -12.18
C GLY A 114 -2.15 -20.57 -12.34
N ASP A 115 -3.28 -20.09 -11.81
CA ASP A 115 -3.62 -18.66 -11.77
C ASP A 115 -2.59 -17.84 -11.01
N ALA A 116 -2.00 -18.37 -9.93
CA ALA A 116 -0.98 -17.67 -9.17
C ALA A 116 0.31 -17.50 -9.99
N LEU A 117 0.70 -18.52 -10.76
CA LEU A 117 1.83 -18.45 -11.68
C LEU A 117 1.57 -17.45 -12.81
N LEU A 118 0.38 -17.48 -13.40
CA LEU A 118 -0.01 -16.58 -14.48
C LEU A 118 -0.05 -15.12 -13.99
N ARG A 119 -0.71 -14.88 -12.83
CA ARG A 119 -0.73 -13.59 -12.13
C ARG A 119 0.68 -13.07 -11.87
N LYS A 120 1.60 -13.94 -11.44
CA LYS A 120 3.00 -13.56 -11.24
C LYS A 120 3.63 -13.04 -12.53
N LYS A 121 3.41 -13.68 -13.67
CA LYS A 121 3.95 -13.21 -14.97
C LYS A 121 3.40 -11.84 -15.38
N PHE A 122 2.10 -11.60 -15.17
CA PHE A 122 1.52 -10.28 -15.41
C PHE A 122 2.04 -9.22 -14.44
N ASN A 123 2.17 -9.56 -13.17
CA ASN A 123 2.76 -8.65 -12.18
C ASN A 123 4.21 -8.28 -12.56
N ASP A 124 5.00 -9.25 -13.03
CA ASP A 124 6.36 -9.03 -13.50
C ASP A 124 6.37 -8.13 -14.76
N LEU A 125 5.47 -8.36 -15.72
CA LEU A 125 5.29 -7.51 -16.91
C LEU A 125 5.00 -6.06 -16.50
N TYR A 126 3.98 -5.82 -15.67
CA TYR A 126 3.59 -4.47 -15.29
C TYR A 126 4.64 -3.78 -14.41
N ALA A 127 5.40 -4.52 -13.61
CA ALA A 127 6.52 -3.96 -12.86
C ALA A 127 7.64 -3.46 -13.79
N VAL A 128 8.00 -4.25 -14.82
CA VAL A 128 9.00 -3.86 -15.83
C VAL A 128 8.50 -2.68 -16.66
N LEU A 129 7.25 -2.75 -17.12
CA LEU A 129 6.63 -1.68 -17.90
C LEU A 129 6.62 -0.36 -17.14
N ARG A 130 6.18 -0.39 -15.87
CA ARG A 130 6.22 0.76 -14.98
C ARG A 130 7.62 1.34 -14.87
N ASP A 131 8.62 0.53 -14.54
CA ASP A 131 10.00 0.99 -14.37
C ASP A 131 10.53 1.63 -15.67
N LYS A 132 10.11 1.14 -16.83
CA LYS A 132 10.43 1.72 -18.13
C LYS A 132 9.69 3.04 -18.39
N VAL A 133 8.39 3.12 -18.11
CA VAL A 133 7.61 4.36 -18.24
C VAL A 133 8.20 5.45 -17.35
N ASP A 134 8.47 5.15 -16.08
CA ASP A 134 9.08 6.10 -15.15
C ASP A 134 10.48 6.52 -15.63
N SER A 135 11.29 5.58 -16.10
CA SER A 135 12.62 5.86 -16.67
C SER A 135 12.57 6.79 -17.88
N ASP A 136 11.58 6.64 -18.76
CA ASP A 136 11.40 7.50 -19.94
C ASP A 136 10.90 8.88 -19.55
N ASN A 137 9.95 8.93 -18.62
CA ASN A 137 9.44 10.17 -18.06
C ASN A 137 10.52 10.99 -17.33
N TYR A 138 11.36 10.32 -16.54
CA TYR A 138 12.53 10.96 -15.91
C TYR A 138 13.50 11.51 -16.95
N GLN A 139 13.81 10.75 -18.00
CA GLN A 139 14.68 11.24 -19.09
C GLN A 139 14.08 12.46 -19.78
N ALA A 140 12.78 12.44 -20.06
CA ALA A 140 12.08 13.56 -20.67
C ALA A 140 12.08 14.80 -19.76
N ALA A 141 11.88 14.63 -18.45
CA ALA A 141 11.83 15.73 -17.49
C ALA A 141 13.21 16.32 -17.16
N CYS A 142 14.22 15.47 -16.97
CA CYS A 142 15.54 15.88 -16.49
C CYS A 142 16.58 16.07 -17.59
N GLY A 143 16.32 15.56 -18.81
CA GLY A 143 17.31 15.51 -19.89
C GLY A 143 18.52 14.60 -19.59
N ARG A 144 18.44 13.76 -18.55
CA ARG A 144 19.53 12.89 -18.09
C ARG A 144 19.20 11.43 -18.40
N PRO A 145 20.19 10.62 -18.84
CA PRO A 145 19.97 9.20 -19.10
C PRO A 145 19.59 8.46 -17.82
N CYS A 146 18.45 7.77 -17.88
CA CYS A 146 17.97 6.91 -16.82
C CYS A 146 17.57 5.57 -17.43
N SER A 147 17.83 4.48 -16.72
CA SER A 147 17.44 3.14 -17.14
C SER A 147 16.36 2.60 -16.21
N PRO A 148 15.54 1.63 -16.64
CA PRO A 148 14.54 1.00 -15.77
C PRO A 148 15.16 0.42 -14.48
N ASN A 149 16.37 -0.16 -14.59
CA ASN A 149 17.12 -0.67 -13.44
C ASN A 149 17.56 0.45 -12.48
N ARG A 150 17.91 1.63 -13.01
CA ARG A 150 18.22 2.80 -12.19
C ARG A 150 16.96 3.30 -11.48
N MET A 151 15.82 3.29 -12.15
CA MET A 151 14.55 3.69 -11.57
C MET A 151 14.09 2.75 -10.45
N TYR A 152 14.28 1.44 -10.66
CA TYR A 152 14.10 0.44 -9.62
C TYR A 152 14.98 0.72 -8.39
N ALA A 153 16.24 1.10 -8.61
CA ALA A 153 17.15 1.44 -7.53
C ALA A 153 16.73 2.72 -6.79
N TYR A 154 16.26 3.75 -7.51
CA TYR A 154 15.70 4.96 -6.91
C TYR A 154 14.54 4.66 -5.97
N ARG A 155 13.54 3.91 -6.43
CA ARG A 155 12.39 3.53 -5.60
C ARG A 155 12.79 2.75 -4.35
N MET A 156 13.78 1.86 -4.48
CA MET A 156 14.29 1.12 -3.32
C MET A 156 14.96 2.05 -2.30
N LEU A 157 15.79 2.98 -2.77
CA LEU A 157 16.44 3.97 -1.91
C LEU A 157 15.44 4.95 -1.28
N ASP A 158 14.41 5.35 -2.02
CA ASP A 158 13.32 6.19 -1.53
C ASP A 158 12.50 5.48 -0.43
N THR A 159 12.18 4.19 -0.64
CA THR A 159 11.55 3.35 0.40
C THR A 159 12.45 3.23 1.64
N ALA A 160 13.74 2.99 1.44
CA ALA A 160 14.70 2.88 2.54
C ALA A 160 14.85 4.20 3.30
N TYR A 161 14.86 5.33 2.59
CA TYR A 161 14.81 6.66 3.18
C TYR A 161 13.54 6.86 4.00
N GLY A 162 12.36 6.54 3.46
CA GLY A 162 11.09 6.68 4.17
C GLY A 162 11.07 5.90 5.49
N GLU A 163 11.60 4.68 5.51
CA GLU A 163 11.75 3.89 6.74
C GLU A 163 12.77 4.50 7.72
N VAL A 164 13.90 5.02 7.24
CA VAL A 164 14.88 5.71 8.10
C VAL A 164 14.26 6.98 8.70
N ALA A 165 13.56 7.79 7.90
CA ALA A 165 12.87 8.99 8.35
C ALA A 165 11.80 8.65 9.40
N ARG A 166 11.00 7.60 9.17
CA ARG A 166 10.01 7.12 10.15
C ARG A 166 10.67 6.70 11.46
N LEU A 167 11.77 5.95 11.41
CA LEU A 167 12.52 5.55 12.61
C LEU A 167 13.11 6.75 13.35
N PHE A 168 13.61 7.76 12.63
CA PHE A 168 14.15 8.98 13.22
C PHE A 168 13.06 9.84 13.87
N GLY A 169 11.88 9.94 13.25
CA GLY A 169 10.70 10.59 13.84
C GLY A 169 10.23 9.89 15.11
N ALA A 170 10.25 8.56 15.13
CA ALA A 170 9.92 7.71 16.28
C ALA A 170 11.17 7.22 17.05
N TRP A 171 12.18 8.10 17.22
CA TRP A 171 13.46 7.68 17.78
C TRP A 171 13.36 7.21 19.24
N ARG A 172 12.36 7.67 19.99
CA ARG A 172 12.16 7.27 21.38
C ARG A 172 11.74 5.81 21.47
N GLU A 173 10.80 5.37 20.62
CA GLU A 173 10.36 3.99 20.54
C GLU A 173 11.44 3.07 19.94
N HIS A 174 12.26 3.61 19.03
CA HIS A 174 13.26 2.84 18.28
C HIS A 174 14.71 3.17 18.66
N ARG A 175 14.96 3.62 19.90
CA ARG A 175 16.24 4.19 20.36
C ARG A 175 17.47 3.35 20.04
N GLU A 176 17.41 2.04 20.27
CA GLU A 176 18.52 1.13 19.98
C GLU A 176 18.81 1.02 18.48
N GLN A 177 17.76 0.93 17.66
CA GLN A 177 17.89 0.81 16.22
C GLN A 177 18.39 2.13 15.60
N VAL A 178 17.85 3.26 16.03
CA VAL A 178 18.33 4.59 15.60
C VAL A 178 19.79 4.79 16.03
N GLY A 179 20.17 4.36 17.24
CA GLY A 179 21.56 4.37 17.68
C GLY A 179 22.48 3.50 16.81
N ALA A 180 22.02 2.31 16.38
CA ALA A 180 22.75 1.47 15.44
C ALA A 180 22.91 2.11 14.04
N ILE A 181 21.88 2.80 13.55
CA ILE A 181 21.92 3.54 12.27
C ILE A 181 22.93 4.70 12.36
N LEU A 182 22.88 5.47 13.45
CA LEU A 182 23.80 6.60 13.65
C LEU A 182 25.21 6.15 14.06
N GLY A 183 25.37 4.91 14.52
CA GLY A 183 26.64 4.35 14.98
C GLY A 183 27.07 4.86 16.37
N ARG A 184 26.12 5.28 17.19
CA ARG A 184 26.35 5.78 18.56
C ARG A 184 25.16 5.49 19.47
N THR A 185 25.40 5.38 20.77
CA THR A 185 24.32 5.33 21.77
C THR A 185 23.62 6.69 21.84
N LEU A 186 22.30 6.67 21.99
CA LEU A 186 21.50 7.89 22.11
C LEU A 186 21.21 8.13 23.59
N GLU A 187 21.50 9.34 24.06
CA GLU A 187 21.16 9.84 25.41
C GLU A 187 19.99 10.82 25.35
N ALA A 188 19.98 11.64 24.30
CA ALA A 188 18.96 12.63 23.97
C ALA A 188 18.56 12.52 22.48
N GLU A 189 17.66 13.39 22.04
CA GLU A 189 17.21 13.46 20.65
C GLU A 189 18.41 13.69 19.70
N PRO A 190 18.58 12.84 18.68
CA PRO A 190 19.67 13.00 17.72
C PRO A 190 19.41 14.21 16.81
N ILE A 191 20.41 15.06 16.62
CA ILE A 191 20.32 16.21 15.71
C ILE A 191 19.99 15.78 14.27
N GLU A 192 20.40 14.58 13.88
CA GLU A 192 20.13 13.98 12.59
C GLU A 192 18.64 13.78 12.33
N ALA A 193 17.84 13.50 13.37
CA ALA A 193 16.39 13.40 13.22
C ALA A 193 15.75 14.75 12.84
N ARG A 194 16.36 15.87 13.27
CA ARG A 194 15.91 17.22 12.89
C ARG A 194 16.44 17.69 11.54
N GLN A 195 17.56 17.12 11.08
CA GLN A 195 18.22 17.49 9.83
C GLN A 195 17.67 16.74 8.62
N LEU A 196 17.07 15.57 8.82
CA LEU A 196 16.53 14.74 7.75
C LEU A 196 15.19 15.29 7.26
N ARG A 197 15.22 16.29 6.38
CA ARG A 197 14.02 16.96 5.82
C ARG A 197 13.61 16.38 4.47
N SER A 198 14.58 15.89 3.71
CA SER A 198 14.39 15.33 2.37
C SER A 198 15.27 14.10 2.17
N VAL A 199 14.98 13.33 1.11
CA VAL A 199 15.81 12.20 0.68
C VAL A 199 17.25 12.62 0.35
N ALA A 200 17.46 13.87 -0.09
CA ALA A 200 18.79 14.40 -0.38
C ALA A 200 19.64 14.62 0.88
N ASP A 201 19.00 14.81 2.04
CA ASP A 201 19.68 14.97 3.33
C ASP A 201 20.09 13.61 3.93
N CYS A 202 19.58 12.51 3.38
CA CYS A 202 19.86 11.17 3.87
C CYS A 202 21.30 10.76 3.54
N ARG A 203 22.07 10.42 4.57
CA ARG A 203 23.45 9.96 4.39
C ARG A 203 23.47 8.50 3.91
N PRO A 204 24.33 8.14 2.94
CA PRO A 204 24.40 6.77 2.43
C PRO A 204 24.76 5.74 3.52
N GLU A 205 25.55 6.15 4.52
CA GLU A 205 25.90 5.30 5.66
C GLU A 205 24.66 4.93 6.50
N TRP A 206 23.66 5.80 6.58
CA TRP A 206 22.43 5.54 7.32
C TRP A 206 21.61 4.44 6.64
N ILE A 207 21.49 4.48 5.30
CA ILE A 207 20.82 3.42 4.53
C ILE A 207 21.54 2.08 4.70
N LEU A 208 22.88 2.08 4.64
CA LEU A 208 23.68 0.86 4.80
C LEU A 208 23.50 0.27 6.20
N ARG A 209 23.61 1.08 7.25
CA ARG A 209 23.47 0.64 8.64
C ARG A 209 22.03 0.28 8.99
N TRP A 210 21.05 0.99 8.46
CA TRP A 210 19.64 0.60 8.54
C TRP A 210 19.44 -0.79 7.96
N SER A 211 19.91 -1.03 6.73
CA SER A 211 19.78 -2.35 6.11
C SER A 211 20.51 -3.45 6.90
N ALA A 212 21.61 -3.16 7.57
CA ALA A 212 22.29 -4.13 8.44
C ALA A 212 21.51 -4.36 9.74
N SER A 213 20.90 -3.32 10.30
CA SER A 213 20.15 -3.38 11.56
C SER A 213 18.89 -4.25 11.47
N LEU A 214 18.28 -4.38 10.28
CA LEU A 214 17.05 -5.13 10.07
C LEU A 214 17.15 -6.61 10.49
N GLU A 215 18.33 -7.22 10.39
CA GLU A 215 18.52 -8.60 10.86
C GLU A 215 18.33 -8.71 12.38
N ARG A 216 18.88 -7.73 13.12
CA ARG A 216 18.78 -7.67 14.59
C ARG A 216 17.38 -7.28 15.07
N PHE A 217 16.75 -6.30 14.42
CA PHE A 217 15.50 -5.69 14.93
C PHE A 217 14.22 -6.16 14.22
N GLY A 218 14.34 -6.72 13.02
CA GLY A 218 13.23 -7.24 12.21
C GLY A 218 13.32 -8.74 11.90
N GLY A 219 14.38 -9.42 12.35
CA GLY A 219 14.55 -10.87 12.20
C GLY A 219 14.88 -11.33 10.78
N SER A 220 15.19 -10.43 9.86
CA SER A 220 15.56 -10.75 8.47
C SER A 220 16.58 -9.76 7.92
N PRO A 221 17.54 -10.21 7.09
CA PRO A 221 18.55 -9.32 6.51
C PRO A 221 17.90 -8.26 5.63
N GLY A 222 18.34 -7.01 5.77
CA GLY A 222 17.82 -5.92 4.96
C GLY A 222 18.21 -6.04 3.48
N PRO A 223 17.60 -5.22 2.60
CA PRO A 223 17.69 -5.37 1.15
C PRO A 223 19.11 -5.35 0.60
N LEU A 224 20.01 -4.53 1.17
CA LEU A 224 21.42 -4.43 0.77
C LEU A 224 22.31 -5.56 1.33
N HIS A 225 21.78 -6.36 2.27
CA HIS A 225 22.48 -7.46 2.93
C HIS A 225 21.95 -8.84 2.49
N THR A 226 21.02 -8.87 1.55
CA THR A 226 20.57 -10.12 0.90
C THR A 226 21.59 -10.62 -0.13
N ARG A 227 21.49 -11.90 -0.52
CA ARG A 227 22.31 -12.50 -1.60
C ARG A 227 21.93 -12.04 -3.02
N SER A 228 21.13 -10.98 -3.15
CA SER A 228 20.66 -10.49 -4.45
C SER A 228 21.81 -9.83 -5.24
N LYS A 229 22.09 -10.37 -6.43
CA LYS A 229 23.06 -9.78 -7.38
C LYS A 229 22.73 -8.33 -7.74
N ARG A 230 21.46 -7.92 -7.65
CA ARG A 230 21.03 -6.55 -7.96
C ARG A 230 21.56 -5.51 -6.96
N PHE A 231 21.84 -5.92 -5.72
CA PHE A 231 22.18 -5.01 -4.62
C PHE A 231 23.61 -5.17 -4.10
N ALA A 232 24.26 -6.30 -4.41
CA ALA A 232 25.66 -6.52 -4.07
C ALA A 232 26.56 -5.34 -4.52
N GLY A 233 26.32 -4.82 -5.73
CA GLY A 233 27.06 -3.68 -6.28
C GLY A 233 26.63 -2.29 -5.76
N LEU A 234 25.69 -2.17 -4.82
CA LEU A 234 25.42 -0.90 -4.13
C LEU A 234 26.03 -0.87 -2.73
N LYS A 235 26.08 -2.03 -2.05
CA LYS A 235 26.65 -2.16 -0.71
C LYS A 235 28.10 -1.68 -0.63
N GLU A 236 28.89 -1.96 -1.66
CA GLU A 236 30.32 -1.62 -1.73
C GLU A 236 30.59 -0.18 -2.22
N HIS A 237 29.54 0.56 -2.60
CA HIS A 237 29.65 1.85 -3.27
C HIS A 237 28.74 2.91 -2.62
N PRO A 238 29.03 3.36 -1.38
CA PRO A 238 28.24 4.39 -0.68
C PRO A 238 28.15 5.70 -1.47
N GLU A 239 29.22 6.08 -2.19
CA GLU A 239 29.24 7.25 -3.07
C GLU A 239 28.13 7.21 -4.13
N LYS A 240 27.87 6.02 -4.69
CA LYS A 240 26.82 5.81 -5.69
C LYS A 240 25.43 5.92 -5.07
N ILE A 241 25.26 5.41 -3.85
CA ILE A 241 24.02 5.60 -3.09
C ILE A 241 23.79 7.09 -2.83
N GLY A 242 24.80 7.82 -2.36
CA GLY A 242 24.69 9.26 -2.11
C GLY A 242 24.37 10.07 -3.37
N ALA A 243 24.97 9.73 -4.51
CA ALA A 243 24.63 10.36 -5.78
C ALA A 243 23.17 10.10 -6.18
N MET A 244 22.69 8.86 -6.02
CA MET A 244 21.31 8.52 -6.30
C MET A 244 20.33 9.24 -5.36
N LEU A 245 20.60 9.32 -4.06
CA LEU A 245 19.76 10.03 -3.09
C LEU A 245 19.63 11.52 -3.43
N ARG A 246 20.73 12.17 -3.84
CA ARG A 246 20.69 13.55 -4.34
C ARG A 246 19.86 13.70 -5.60
N GLU A 247 20.03 12.80 -6.57
CA GLU A 247 19.23 12.81 -7.80
C GLU A 247 17.74 12.59 -7.55
N ILE A 248 17.37 11.74 -6.58
CA ILE A 248 15.97 11.55 -6.17
C ILE A 248 15.45 12.86 -5.55
N GLY A 249 16.22 13.52 -4.68
CA GLY A 249 15.81 14.78 -4.07
C GLY A 249 15.67 15.91 -5.08
N GLU A 250 16.62 16.08 -6.00
CA GLU A 250 16.53 17.01 -7.13
C GLU A 250 15.24 16.77 -7.93
N TYR A 251 14.92 15.49 -8.16
CA TYR A 251 13.73 15.11 -8.91
C TYR A 251 12.43 15.36 -8.13
N GLN A 252 12.40 15.10 -6.82
CA GLN A 252 11.28 15.44 -5.95
C GLN A 252 11.02 16.95 -5.95
N THR A 253 12.06 17.80 -5.85
CA THR A 253 11.91 19.26 -5.94
C THR A 253 11.33 19.71 -7.27
N LEU A 254 11.75 19.10 -8.38
CA LEU A 254 11.17 19.39 -9.69
C LEU A 254 9.69 18.96 -9.76
N SER A 255 9.36 17.79 -9.20
CA SER A 255 8.01 17.24 -9.24
C SER A 255 7.02 17.92 -8.28
N ALA A 256 7.52 18.48 -7.18
CA ALA A 256 6.77 19.17 -6.15
C ALA A 256 6.28 20.56 -6.60
N ASN A 257 5.50 20.62 -7.67
CA ASN A 257 4.59 21.75 -7.89
C ASN A 257 3.48 21.72 -6.79
N GLY A 258 3.86 22.15 -5.58
CA GLY A 258 3.24 23.19 -4.75
C GLY A 258 1.79 23.09 -4.27
N ASP A 259 0.98 22.10 -4.67
CA ASP A 259 -0.45 22.12 -4.30
C ASP A 259 -0.74 21.55 -2.89
N ARG A 260 0.26 20.99 -2.19
CA ARG A 260 0.08 20.38 -0.84
C ARG A 260 0.92 21.00 0.28
N ASP A 261 1.88 21.89 -0.02
CA ASP A 261 2.75 22.48 1.01
C ASP A 261 1.99 23.36 2.02
N TRP A 262 0.81 23.87 1.66
CA TRP A 262 0.00 24.68 2.58
C TRP A 262 -0.54 23.91 3.80
N LEU A 263 -0.70 22.58 3.71
CA LEU A 263 -1.18 21.75 4.83
C LEU A 263 -0.06 21.45 5.81
N GLN A 264 1.14 21.19 5.30
CA GLN A 264 2.32 20.94 6.11
C GLN A 264 2.81 22.24 6.77
N ASP A 265 2.72 23.37 6.06
CA ASP A 265 2.90 24.71 6.63
C ASP A 265 1.89 25.01 7.74
N ALA A 266 0.64 24.51 7.66
CA ALA A 266 -0.37 24.72 8.70
C ALA A 266 -0.07 23.91 9.97
N ASP A 267 0.38 22.66 9.83
CA ASP A 267 0.80 21.83 10.97
C ASP A 267 2.10 22.34 11.61
N ASP A 268 3.07 22.76 10.79
CA ASP A 268 4.32 23.38 11.26
C ASP A 268 4.06 24.75 11.91
N ALA A 269 3.16 25.57 11.36
CA ALA A 269 2.71 26.81 11.99
C ALA A 269 1.96 26.54 13.31
N GLY A 270 1.16 25.48 13.37
CA GLY A 270 0.50 25.03 14.60
C GLY A 270 1.50 24.65 15.69
N ALA A 271 2.52 23.85 15.33
CA ALA A 271 3.61 23.49 16.23
C ALA A 271 4.41 24.73 16.68
N TRP A 272 4.65 25.68 15.77
CA TRP A 272 5.36 26.92 16.07
C TRP A 272 4.56 27.83 17.02
N MET A 273 3.25 27.95 16.80
CA MET A 273 2.35 28.67 17.70
C MET A 273 2.34 28.05 19.10
N LEU A 274 2.26 26.72 19.20
CA LEU A 274 2.29 26.02 20.49
C LEU A 274 3.62 26.25 21.23
N ASP A 275 4.75 26.21 20.52
CA ASP A 275 6.05 26.49 21.12
C ASP A 275 6.20 27.96 21.53
N TYR A 276 5.69 28.89 20.71
CA TYR A 276 5.62 30.31 21.05
C TYR A 276 4.81 30.55 22.33
N TRP A 277 3.62 29.95 22.44
CA TRP A 277 2.79 30.04 23.65
C TRP A 277 3.48 29.44 24.88
N ARG A 278 4.19 28.32 24.71
CA ARG A 278 5.00 27.73 25.78
C ARG A 278 6.08 28.70 26.26
N VAL A 279 6.86 29.27 25.34
CA VAL A 279 7.93 30.24 25.66
C VAL A 279 7.36 31.50 26.31
N LEU A 280 6.19 31.97 25.86
CA LEU A 280 5.52 33.13 26.44
C LEU A 280 5.09 32.84 27.89
N GLY A 281 4.48 31.68 28.13
CA GLY A 281 4.13 31.24 29.49
C GLY A 281 5.35 31.02 30.39
N GLU A 282 6.45 30.49 29.85
CA GLU A 282 7.72 30.38 30.58
C GLU A 282 8.32 31.76 30.90
N SER A 283 8.19 32.73 29.99
CA SER A 283 8.64 34.11 30.20
C SER A 283 7.78 34.86 31.22
N GLU A 284 6.48 34.62 31.26
CA GLU A 284 5.57 35.19 32.28
C GLU A 284 5.84 34.60 33.67
N GLN A 285 6.18 33.32 33.73
CA GLN A 285 6.49 32.62 34.98
C GLN A 285 7.92 32.89 35.47
N ALA A 286 8.85 33.13 34.54
CA ALA A 286 10.20 33.58 34.85
C ALA A 286 10.16 35.05 35.26
N GLY A 287 9.86 35.31 36.52
CA GLY A 287 9.95 36.65 37.08
C GLY A 287 11.35 37.23 36.83
N THR A 288 11.46 38.15 35.88
CA THR A 288 12.71 38.82 35.55
C THR A 288 13.22 39.56 36.79
N PRO A 289 14.42 39.27 37.31
CA PRO A 289 14.94 40.01 38.45
C PRO A 289 15.44 41.37 37.96
N GLY A 290 14.60 42.40 38.08
CA GLY A 290 14.99 43.78 37.80
C GLY A 290 13.83 44.62 37.25
N PRO A 291 13.90 45.96 37.36
CA PRO A 291 12.87 46.84 36.82
C PRO A 291 12.85 46.76 35.29
N ASP A 292 11.66 46.47 34.74
CA ASP A 292 11.39 46.42 33.31
C ASP A 292 11.88 47.72 32.62
N ARG A 293 12.80 47.57 31.67
CA ARG A 293 13.23 48.66 30.79
C ARG A 293 12.55 48.48 29.43
N ILE A 294 11.38 49.08 29.29
CA ILE A 294 10.72 49.22 28.00
C ILE A 294 11.50 50.29 27.20
N LEU A 295 12.10 49.90 26.07
CA LEU A 295 12.51 50.85 25.05
C LEU A 295 11.24 51.34 24.34
N GLU A 296 11.02 52.66 24.31
CA GLU A 296 9.83 53.29 23.74
C GLU A 296 9.60 52.88 22.28
N ALA A 297 8.62 52.00 22.06
CA ALA A 297 8.01 51.77 20.76
C ALA A 297 6.80 52.71 20.64
N ARG A 298 6.82 53.61 19.65
CA ARG A 298 5.71 54.51 19.33
C ARG A 298 4.49 53.68 18.88
N GLN A 299 3.43 53.71 19.67
CA GLN A 299 2.13 53.10 19.41
C GLN A 299 1.28 53.99 18.48
N ASP A 300 0.77 53.40 17.40
CA ASP A 300 -0.48 53.83 16.76
C ASP A 300 -1.57 52.82 17.16
N ALA A 301 -2.68 53.34 17.67
CA ALA A 301 -3.82 52.62 18.24
C ALA A 301 -4.86 52.26 17.18
N LEU A 302 -5.43 51.07 17.24
CA LEU A 302 -6.75 50.77 16.68
C LEU A 302 -7.51 49.77 17.58
N ASP A 303 -8.73 50.17 17.91
CA ASP A 303 -9.63 49.63 18.91
C ASP A 303 -10.30 48.30 18.52
N LEU A 304 -10.62 47.52 19.55
CA LEU A 304 -11.48 46.33 19.55
C LEU A 304 -12.92 46.73 19.93
N GLU A 305 -13.93 46.13 19.27
CA GLU A 305 -15.32 46.11 19.76
C GLU A 305 -15.86 44.67 19.79
N ASP A 306 -16.67 44.40 20.83
CA ASP A 306 -17.13 43.12 21.36
C ASP A 306 -18.53 42.68 20.88
N GLY A 307 -18.70 41.35 20.68
CA GLY A 307 -19.86 40.52 21.08
C GLY A 307 -21.16 40.47 20.23
N PRO A 308 -22.11 39.50 20.46
CA PRO A 308 -22.11 38.36 21.40
C PRO A 308 -22.58 36.99 20.81
N ALA A 309 -22.67 35.97 21.68
CA ALA A 309 -23.05 34.56 21.41
C ALA A 309 -24.49 34.18 21.83
N VAL A 310 -25.07 33.09 21.28
CA VAL A 310 -26.23 32.34 21.85
C VAL A 310 -26.15 30.83 21.49
N ALA A 311 -26.64 29.97 22.39
CA ALA A 311 -26.45 28.51 22.45
C ALA A 311 -27.73 27.64 22.20
N ASP A 312 -27.47 26.35 21.87
CA ASP A 312 -28.07 25.06 22.31
C ASP A 312 -29.43 24.43 21.86
N ALA A 313 -29.32 23.11 21.58
CA ALA A 313 -30.12 21.92 22.01
C ALA A 313 -31.23 21.24 21.15
N HIS A 314 -30.96 19.96 20.78
CA HIS A 314 -31.75 18.68 20.90
C HIS A 314 -33.17 18.51 20.27
N ALA A 315 -33.74 17.35 19.84
CA ALA A 315 -33.43 15.91 19.74
C ALA A 315 -34.53 15.12 18.91
N GLN A 316 -34.18 13.91 18.42
CA GLN A 316 -34.98 12.64 18.26
C GLN A 316 -36.26 12.59 17.38
N GLU A 317 -36.78 11.47 16.82
CA GLU A 317 -36.40 10.11 16.38
C GLU A 317 -37.73 9.43 15.93
N ALA A 318 -37.78 8.58 14.88
CA ALA A 318 -38.60 7.34 14.79
C ALA A 318 -38.69 6.72 13.37
N PRO A 319 -38.92 5.39 13.24
CA PRO A 319 -38.55 4.56 12.09
C PRO A 319 -39.75 4.07 11.24
N ALA A 320 -39.47 3.58 10.02
CA ALA A 320 -40.44 2.92 9.13
C ALA A 320 -39.93 1.57 8.57
N PRO A 321 -40.83 0.67 8.12
CA PRO A 321 -40.78 -0.79 8.30
C PRO A 321 -39.94 -1.57 7.25
N PRO A 322 -39.66 -2.88 7.46
CA PRO A 322 -38.81 -3.66 6.58
C PRO A 322 -39.59 -4.30 5.42
N PRO A 323 -39.02 -4.36 4.20
CA PRO A 323 -39.44 -5.31 3.19
C PRO A 323 -38.44 -6.48 3.03
N LEU A 324 -39.01 -7.68 3.07
CA LEU A 324 -38.67 -8.93 2.36
C LEU A 324 -37.18 -9.27 2.10
N LEU A 325 -36.73 -10.33 2.78
CA LEU A 325 -35.33 -10.68 3.05
C LEU A 325 -34.56 -11.41 1.93
N ASP A 326 -35.12 -11.70 0.76
CA ASP A 326 -34.39 -12.55 -0.22
C ASP A 326 -33.79 -11.82 -1.44
N GLU A 327 -34.26 -10.60 -1.80
CA GLU A 327 -33.63 -9.79 -2.87
C GLU A 327 -32.88 -8.56 -2.31
N ALA A 328 -33.33 -8.02 -1.17
CA ALA A 328 -32.73 -6.85 -0.52
C ALA A 328 -31.34 -7.14 0.09
N VAL A 329 -31.05 -8.39 0.44
CA VAL A 329 -29.71 -8.78 0.93
C VAL A 329 -28.73 -8.78 -0.23
N ALA A 330 -29.08 -9.34 -1.38
CA ALA A 330 -28.25 -9.37 -2.59
C ALA A 330 -27.96 -7.97 -3.19
N ALA A 331 -28.81 -6.98 -2.93
CA ALA A 331 -28.54 -5.59 -3.32
C ALA A 331 -27.60 -4.83 -2.35
N ARG A 332 -27.42 -5.33 -1.11
CA ARG A 332 -26.59 -4.70 -0.07
C ARG A 332 -25.17 -5.27 0.01
N VAL A 333 -24.93 -6.36 -0.70
CA VAL A 333 -23.63 -7.00 -0.87
C VAL A 333 -23.46 -7.20 -2.35
N SER A 334 -22.39 -6.71 -2.94
CA SER A 334 -21.99 -6.92 -4.34
C SER A 334 -21.70 -8.39 -4.70
N LEU A 335 -22.24 -9.34 -3.92
CA LEU A 335 -22.03 -10.76 -3.99
C LEU A 335 -23.18 -11.41 -4.76
N SER A 336 -22.84 -12.32 -5.65
CA SER A 336 -23.82 -13.11 -6.40
C SER A 336 -24.74 -13.90 -5.44
N PRO A 337 -26.03 -14.10 -5.75
CA PRO A 337 -26.91 -15.01 -5.01
C PRO A 337 -26.37 -16.45 -4.91
N ARG A 338 -25.45 -16.83 -5.81
CA ARG A 338 -24.79 -18.16 -5.81
C ARG A 338 -23.43 -18.15 -5.12
N TYR A 339 -23.03 -17.05 -4.48
CA TYR A 339 -21.70 -16.86 -3.90
C TYR A 339 -21.30 -18.03 -2.98
N LEU A 340 -22.16 -18.45 -2.05
CA LEU A 340 -21.84 -19.55 -1.13
C LEU A 340 -21.62 -20.89 -1.84
N GLN A 341 -22.31 -21.15 -2.96
CA GLN A 341 -22.12 -22.37 -3.74
C GLN A 341 -20.77 -22.36 -4.46
N VAL A 342 -20.41 -21.21 -5.05
CA VAL A 342 -19.15 -21.00 -5.78
C VAL A 342 -17.96 -21.02 -4.82
N ALA A 343 -18.07 -20.33 -3.68
CA ALA A 343 -17.05 -20.33 -2.64
C ALA A 343 -16.84 -21.72 -2.00
N ALA A 344 -17.91 -22.49 -1.79
CA ALA A 344 -17.81 -23.88 -1.33
C ALA A 344 -17.11 -24.79 -2.36
N ALA A 345 -17.38 -24.59 -3.65
CA ALA A 345 -16.77 -25.38 -4.72
C ALA A 345 -15.26 -25.10 -4.87
N ALA A 346 -14.84 -23.86 -4.62
CA ALA A 346 -13.43 -23.44 -4.65
C ALA A 346 -12.62 -23.85 -3.41
N GLN A 347 -13.24 -24.45 -2.39
CA GLN A 347 -12.51 -24.99 -1.23
C GLN A 347 -11.71 -26.22 -1.64
N GLU A 348 -10.38 -26.16 -1.49
CA GLU A 348 -9.48 -27.29 -1.69
C GLU A 348 -9.83 -28.43 -0.73
N ARG A 349 -10.42 -29.51 -1.27
CA ARG A 349 -10.75 -30.73 -0.55
C ARG A 349 -9.46 -31.48 -0.21
N GLY A 350 -8.79 -31.07 0.87
CA GLY A 350 -7.54 -31.67 1.34
C GLY A 350 -6.80 -30.86 2.42
N SER A 351 -7.10 -29.57 2.56
CA SER A 351 -6.48 -28.70 3.58
C SER A 351 -6.72 -29.25 4.99
N TRP A 352 -5.65 -29.31 5.79
CA TRP A 352 -5.72 -29.73 7.21
C TRP A 352 -6.66 -28.83 8.02
N ALA A 353 -6.63 -27.52 7.79
CA ALA A 353 -7.52 -26.57 8.45
C ALA A 353 -9.00 -26.80 8.07
N LEU A 354 -9.27 -27.19 6.81
CA LEU A 354 -10.61 -27.50 6.35
C LEU A 354 -11.17 -28.77 7.03
N ARG A 355 -10.33 -29.79 7.27
CA ARG A 355 -10.73 -31.01 8.00
C ARG A 355 -11.17 -30.72 9.43
N ILE A 356 -10.52 -29.77 10.10
CA ILE A 356 -10.88 -29.36 11.47
C ILE A 356 -12.16 -28.53 11.50
N MET A 357 -12.45 -27.78 10.43
CA MET A 357 -13.62 -26.91 10.30
C MET A 357 -14.70 -27.48 9.36
N GLU A 358 -14.70 -28.79 9.13
CA GLU A 358 -15.64 -29.45 8.20
C GLU A 358 -17.09 -29.28 8.67
N ALA A 359 -17.30 -29.30 9.98
CA ALA A 359 -18.61 -29.11 10.61
C ALA A 359 -19.07 -27.64 10.66
N ASP A 360 -18.20 -26.68 10.35
CA ASP A 360 -18.56 -25.26 10.32
C ASP A 360 -19.22 -24.88 8.97
N SER A 361 -19.99 -23.80 8.94
CA SER A 361 -20.52 -23.28 7.68
C SER A 361 -19.43 -22.56 6.88
N VAL A 362 -19.63 -22.41 5.56
CA VAL A 362 -18.71 -21.67 4.69
C VAL A 362 -18.47 -20.24 5.21
N PRO A 363 -19.50 -19.46 5.62
CA PRO A 363 -19.28 -18.14 6.20
C PRO A 363 -18.44 -18.14 7.47
N VAL A 364 -18.59 -19.14 8.35
CA VAL A 364 -17.73 -19.27 9.55
C VAL A 364 -16.28 -19.51 9.15
N ARG A 365 -16.03 -20.38 8.16
CA ARG A 365 -14.66 -20.62 7.66
C ARG A 365 -14.04 -19.36 7.04
N LEU A 366 -14.78 -18.65 6.20
CA LEU A 366 -14.32 -17.38 5.62
C LEU A 366 -14.06 -16.32 6.71
N ALA A 367 -14.89 -16.27 7.76
CA ALA A 367 -14.68 -15.39 8.91
C ALA A 367 -13.40 -15.72 9.69
N VAL A 368 -13.01 -17.01 9.76
CA VAL A 368 -11.74 -17.44 10.35
C VAL A 368 -10.57 -16.95 9.50
N TYR A 369 -10.61 -17.16 8.19
CA TYR A 369 -9.57 -16.68 7.28
C TYR A 369 -9.44 -15.15 7.31
N LEU A 370 -10.56 -14.43 7.28
CA LEU A 370 -10.60 -12.98 7.42
C LEU A 370 -9.92 -12.49 8.70
N LYS A 371 -10.07 -13.23 9.82
CA LYS A 371 -9.48 -12.85 11.11
C LYS A 371 -7.99 -13.20 11.22
N LEU A 372 -7.55 -14.31 10.64
CA LEU A 372 -6.17 -14.79 10.76
C LEU A 372 -5.23 -14.21 9.70
N LEU A 373 -5.72 -14.01 8.48
CA LEU A 373 -4.92 -13.59 7.33
C LEU A 373 -5.26 -12.17 6.85
N GLY A 374 -6.44 -11.66 7.22
CA GLY A 374 -6.90 -10.33 6.84
C GLY A 374 -7.66 -10.29 5.51
N PRO A 375 -8.30 -9.16 5.17
CA PRO A 375 -9.20 -9.06 4.02
C PRO A 375 -8.51 -9.14 2.64
N HIS A 376 -7.19 -8.95 2.58
CA HIS A 376 -6.43 -8.79 1.33
C HIS A 376 -5.39 -9.88 1.09
N ASP A 377 -5.52 -11.03 1.74
CA ASP A 377 -4.54 -12.11 1.61
C ASP A 377 -4.51 -12.68 0.18
N ASP A 378 -3.30 -12.90 -0.35
CA ASP A 378 -3.07 -13.27 -1.74
C ASP A 378 -3.33 -14.77 -2.01
N SER A 379 -3.54 -15.58 -0.97
CA SER A 379 -3.82 -17.02 -1.04
C SER A 379 -5.29 -17.34 -1.30
N TYR A 380 -6.19 -16.37 -1.23
CA TYR A 380 -7.61 -16.61 -1.43
C TYR A 380 -7.94 -16.95 -2.90
N PRO A 381 -8.76 -18.00 -3.12
CA PRO A 381 -9.39 -18.23 -4.42
C PRO A 381 -10.20 -17.01 -4.86
N ILE A 382 -10.20 -16.71 -6.16
CA ILE A 382 -10.91 -15.55 -6.70
C ILE A 382 -12.42 -15.65 -6.45
N GLU A 383 -12.95 -16.86 -6.37
CA GLU A 383 -14.33 -17.22 -6.04
C GLU A 383 -14.75 -16.79 -4.64
N TRP A 384 -13.79 -16.58 -3.73
CA TRP A 384 -14.07 -16.13 -2.37
C TRP A 384 -14.10 -14.62 -2.26
N LEU A 385 -13.53 -13.89 -3.22
CA LEU A 385 -13.43 -12.45 -3.16
C LEU A 385 -14.75 -11.81 -3.59
N ASP A 386 -15.14 -10.74 -2.89
CA ASP A 386 -16.22 -9.86 -3.29
C ASP A 386 -15.83 -9.17 -4.62
N PRO A 387 -16.62 -9.32 -5.70
CA PRO A 387 -16.29 -8.74 -7.00
C PRO A 387 -16.11 -7.21 -6.98
N ALA A 388 -16.77 -6.48 -6.06
CA ALA A 388 -16.66 -5.02 -6.02
C ALA A 388 -15.43 -4.54 -5.25
N THR A 389 -14.99 -5.26 -4.22
CA THR A 389 -13.84 -4.83 -3.39
C THR A 389 -12.55 -5.59 -3.73
N GLY A 390 -12.67 -6.80 -4.27
CA GLY A 390 -11.54 -7.72 -4.46
C GLY A 390 -10.99 -8.22 -3.13
N GLU A 391 -11.83 -8.31 -2.10
CA GLU A 391 -11.49 -8.69 -0.72
C GLU A 391 -12.39 -9.82 -0.25
N LEU A 392 -12.03 -10.53 0.83
CA LEU A 392 -13.00 -11.39 1.49
C LEU A 392 -14.21 -10.56 2.00
N PRO A 393 -15.45 -11.10 1.91
CA PRO A 393 -16.61 -10.44 2.47
C PRO A 393 -16.42 -10.11 3.96
N THR A 394 -16.90 -8.95 4.36
CA THR A 394 -16.78 -8.48 5.74
C THR A 394 -17.57 -9.37 6.71
N MET A 395 -17.24 -9.31 8.00
CA MET A 395 -17.96 -10.06 9.04
C MET A 395 -19.48 -9.80 9.03
N GLN A 396 -19.92 -8.59 8.69
CA GLN A 396 -21.34 -8.26 8.62
C GLN A 396 -22.01 -8.93 7.42
N GLN A 397 -21.33 -8.95 6.27
CA GLN A 397 -21.79 -9.61 5.05
C GLN A 397 -21.86 -11.13 5.23
N LEU A 398 -20.83 -11.73 5.85
CA LEU A 398 -20.81 -13.16 6.17
C LEU A 398 -21.93 -13.56 7.14
N ALA A 399 -22.25 -12.70 8.13
CA ALA A 399 -23.33 -12.98 9.08
C ALA A 399 -24.70 -12.96 8.39
N LEU A 400 -24.91 -12.01 7.47
CA LEU A 400 -26.09 -11.94 6.62
C LEU A 400 -26.21 -13.19 5.73
N LEU A 401 -25.12 -13.61 5.09
CA LEU A 401 -25.08 -14.81 4.24
C LEU A 401 -25.35 -16.11 5.01
N ASP A 402 -24.94 -16.19 6.28
CA ASP A 402 -25.17 -17.36 7.15
C ASP A 402 -26.53 -17.30 7.86
N GLY A 403 -27.31 -16.22 7.68
CA GLY A 403 -28.61 -16.03 8.32
C GLY A 403 -28.53 -15.91 9.85
N ILE A 404 -27.40 -15.49 10.41
CA ILE A 404 -27.18 -15.37 11.86
C ILE A 404 -26.79 -13.95 12.27
N SER A 405 -26.92 -13.66 13.57
CA SER A 405 -26.43 -12.39 14.11
C SER A 405 -24.91 -12.30 14.07
N LEU A 406 -24.38 -11.09 13.88
CA LEU A 406 -22.93 -10.82 13.91
C LEU A 406 -22.24 -11.31 15.20
N PRO A 407 -22.82 -11.13 16.42
CA PRO A 407 -22.27 -11.74 17.63
C PRO A 407 -22.20 -13.27 17.58
N THR A 408 -23.21 -13.94 17.02
CA THR A 408 -23.22 -15.41 16.85
C THR A 408 -22.10 -15.85 15.91
N LEU A 409 -21.90 -15.14 14.78
CA LEU A 409 -20.83 -15.45 13.84
C LEU A 409 -19.45 -15.29 14.50
N ARG A 410 -19.24 -14.20 15.26
CA ARG A 410 -17.99 -13.97 16.01
C ARG A 410 -17.72 -15.13 16.98
N LYS A 411 -18.72 -15.54 17.77
CA LYS A 411 -18.59 -16.67 18.71
C LYS A 411 -18.23 -17.98 18.00
N ARG A 412 -18.87 -18.28 16.86
CA ARG A 412 -18.59 -19.50 16.08
C ARG A 412 -17.18 -19.47 15.47
N ARG A 413 -16.78 -18.33 14.91
CA ARG A 413 -15.42 -18.09 14.40
C ARG A 413 -14.37 -18.32 15.49
N ASP A 414 -14.54 -17.71 16.66
CA ASP A 414 -13.57 -17.80 17.75
C ASP A 414 -13.45 -19.25 18.26
N ALA A 415 -14.57 -19.98 18.33
CA ALA A 415 -14.56 -21.40 18.65
C ALA A 415 -13.84 -22.24 17.57
N ALA A 416 -13.96 -21.90 16.29
CA ALA A 416 -13.24 -22.56 15.21
C ALA A 416 -11.73 -22.26 15.24
N ILE A 417 -11.34 -21.02 15.52
CA ILE A 417 -9.93 -20.62 15.74
C ILE A 417 -9.34 -21.39 16.92
N ALA A 418 -10.06 -21.48 18.04
CA ALA A 418 -9.60 -22.25 19.21
C ALA A 418 -9.40 -23.74 18.88
N ARG A 419 -10.28 -24.35 18.08
CA ARG A 419 -10.11 -25.74 17.61
C ARG A 419 -8.87 -25.91 16.73
N LEU A 420 -8.62 -24.96 15.82
CA LEU A 420 -7.41 -24.95 14.99
C LEU A 420 -6.14 -24.81 15.84
N GLY A 421 -6.13 -23.89 16.82
CA GLY A 421 -5.02 -23.70 17.74
C GLY A 421 -4.73 -24.95 18.57
N ALA A 422 -5.77 -25.56 19.15
CA ALA A 422 -5.66 -26.80 19.92
C ALA A 422 -5.13 -27.97 19.09
N ALA A 423 -5.56 -28.12 17.83
CA ALA A 423 -5.08 -29.15 16.93
C ALA A 423 -3.65 -28.89 16.41
N ALA A 424 -3.23 -27.62 16.31
CA ALA A 424 -1.87 -27.22 15.93
C ALA A 424 -0.86 -27.29 17.09
N GLY A 425 -1.30 -27.59 18.32
CA GLY A 425 -0.47 -27.56 19.52
C GLY A 425 -0.12 -26.15 20.01
N MET A 426 -0.76 -25.11 19.47
CA MET A 426 -0.60 -23.73 19.94
C MET A 426 -1.45 -23.53 21.19
N LYS A 427 -0.81 -23.58 22.37
CA LYS A 427 -1.41 -23.06 23.60
C LYS A 427 -1.45 -21.53 23.49
N GLU A 428 -2.63 -20.93 23.57
CA GLU A 428 -2.76 -19.47 23.76
C GLU A 428 -2.00 -19.08 25.03
N GLU A 429 -0.88 -18.38 24.88
CA GLU A 429 -0.33 -17.55 25.96
C GLU A 429 -1.28 -16.38 26.16
N THR A 430 -2.16 -16.54 27.14
CA THR A 430 -2.99 -15.47 27.66
C THR A 430 -2.07 -14.49 28.42
N ARG A 431 -1.88 -13.28 27.88
CA ARG A 431 -1.76 -12.07 28.70
C ARG A 431 -2.12 -10.81 27.94
#